data_AF-A0A1U9VJ60-F1
#
_entry.id   AF-A0A1U9VJ60-F1
#
_cell.length_a   1.000
_cell.length_b   1.000
_cell.length_c   1.000
_cell.angle_alpha   90.00
_cell.angle_beta   90.00
_cell.angle_gamma   90.00
#
_symmetry.space_group_name_H-M   'P 1'
#
loop_
_entity.id
_entity.type
_entity.pdbx_description
1 polymer ?
#
loop_
_entity_poly.entity_id
_entity_poly.type
_entity_poly.pdbx_seq_one_letter_code
_entity_poly.pdbx_strand_id
1 'polypeptide(L)'
;MTTTLASIETSAKTYAEARASLAEIVAAMNDGIEALKREHLPALKRAVTRAAARHDELKALIDDAPDLFVKPRTIIFHGVKLGYQKGKGGIAFDDATQVVKLIRRHLPEQADVLIAVKEAPAKDALAQLSAADLKRIGCTVIETGDAVVIKPTDSEVDKMVDALLKDATEADA
;
A
#
# COMPACT_ATOMS: atom_id res chain seq x y z
N MET A 1 -24.02 41.44 -4.76
CA MET A 1 -23.58 41.15 -6.13
C MET A 1 -24.17 39.82 -6.52
N THR A 2 -24.97 39.77 -7.59
CA THR A 2 -25.62 38.56 -8.07
C THR A 2 -24.62 37.71 -8.83
N THR A 3 -24.35 36.49 -8.36
CA THR A 3 -23.57 35.50 -9.10
C THR A 3 -24.28 35.20 -10.41
N THR A 4 -23.58 35.37 -11.54
CA THR A 4 -24.12 35.10 -12.88
C THR A 4 -23.47 33.87 -13.47
N LEU A 5 -24.12 33.24 -14.44
CA LEU A 5 -23.55 32.09 -15.15
C LEU A 5 -22.20 32.44 -15.79
N ALA A 6 -22.04 33.67 -16.32
CA ALA A 6 -20.78 34.16 -16.86
C ALA A 6 -19.67 34.26 -15.80
N SER A 7 -19.99 34.62 -14.55
CA SER A 7 -19.01 34.62 -13.45
C SER A 7 -18.56 33.19 -13.09
N ILE A 8 -19.48 32.23 -13.11
CA ILE A 8 -19.18 30.81 -12.87
C ILE A 8 -18.31 30.24 -14.01
N GLU A 9 -18.64 30.53 -15.26
CA GLU A 9 -17.84 30.13 -16.43
C GLU A 9 -16.40 30.67 -16.34
N THR A 10 -16.25 31.94 -15.98
CA THR A 10 -14.93 32.57 -15.81
C THR A 10 -14.14 31.87 -14.69
N SER A 11 -14.76 31.61 -13.54
CA SER A 11 -14.12 30.88 -12.44
C SER A 11 -13.79 29.43 -12.80
N ALA A 12 -14.65 28.74 -13.56
CA ALA A 12 -14.39 27.39 -14.04
C ALA A 12 -13.18 27.34 -14.98
N LYS A 13 -13.02 28.36 -15.83
CA LYS A 13 -11.83 28.50 -16.67
C LYS A 13 -10.56 28.67 -15.84
N THR A 14 -10.55 29.59 -14.86
CA THR A 14 -9.39 29.79 -13.98
C THR A 14 -9.05 28.53 -13.17
N TYR A 15 -10.06 27.80 -12.70
CA TYR A 15 -9.86 26.51 -12.03
C TYR A 15 -9.24 25.46 -12.97
N ALA A 16 -9.72 25.37 -14.22
CA ALA A 16 -9.18 24.45 -15.21
C ALA A 16 -7.70 24.75 -15.54
N GLU A 17 -7.34 26.03 -15.69
CA GLU A 17 -5.96 26.46 -15.91
C GLU A 17 -5.04 26.11 -14.73
N ALA A 18 -5.49 26.36 -13.49
CA ALA A 18 -4.74 26.00 -12.29
C ALA A 18 -4.54 24.48 -12.17
N ARG A 19 -5.57 23.69 -12.51
CA ARG A 19 -5.49 22.23 -12.52
C ARG A 19 -4.53 21.71 -13.59
N ALA A 20 -4.54 22.30 -14.78
CA ALA A 20 -3.60 21.94 -15.85
C ALA A 20 -2.15 22.15 -15.39
N SER A 21 -1.86 23.29 -14.76
CA SER A 21 -0.53 23.56 -14.20
C SER A 21 -0.12 22.54 -13.12
N LEU A 22 -1.05 22.16 -12.23
CA LEU A 22 -0.80 21.12 -11.24
C LEU A 22 -0.49 19.75 -11.88
N ALA A 23 -1.23 19.38 -12.93
CA ALA A 23 -1.00 18.15 -13.67
C ALA A 23 0.38 18.14 -14.35
N GLU A 24 0.80 19.25 -14.96
CA GLU A 24 2.14 19.40 -15.56
C GLU A 24 3.26 19.22 -14.53
N ILE A 25 3.11 19.81 -13.34
CA ILE A 25 4.10 19.67 -12.25
C ILE A 25 4.22 18.22 -11.80
N VAL A 26 3.09 17.54 -11.60
CA VAL A 26 3.05 16.12 -11.22
C VAL A 26 3.69 15.24 -12.29
N ALA A 27 3.38 15.49 -13.56
CA ALA A 27 3.97 14.76 -14.68
C ALA A 27 5.49 14.94 -14.72
N ALA A 28 5.99 16.18 -14.64
CA ALA A 28 7.42 16.47 -14.61
C ALA A 28 8.14 15.81 -13.43
N MET A 29 7.50 15.77 -12.25
CA MET A 29 8.04 15.08 -11.08
C MET A 29 8.16 13.57 -11.30
N ASN A 30 7.11 12.94 -11.83
CA ASN A 30 7.11 11.51 -12.13
C ASN A 30 8.15 11.15 -13.20
N ASP A 31 8.26 11.96 -14.25
CA ASP A 31 9.28 11.80 -15.28
C ASP A 31 10.70 11.90 -14.71
N GLY A 32 10.92 12.84 -13.77
CA GLY A 32 12.18 12.96 -13.04
C GLY A 32 12.51 11.72 -12.20
N ILE A 33 11.53 11.16 -11.49
CA ILE A 33 11.68 9.91 -10.73
C ILE A 33 12.04 8.75 -11.67
N GLU A 34 11.36 8.62 -12.80
CA GLU A 34 11.64 7.54 -13.76
C GLU A 34 12.98 7.73 -14.50
N ALA A 35 13.39 8.97 -14.75
CA ALA A 35 14.73 9.27 -15.25
C ALA A 35 15.82 8.82 -14.25
N LEU A 36 15.67 9.20 -12.97
CA LEU A 36 16.60 8.82 -11.91
C LEU A 36 16.68 7.30 -11.72
N LYS A 37 15.54 6.62 -11.79
CA LYS A 37 15.50 5.14 -11.79
C LYS A 37 16.26 4.59 -12.99
N ARG A 38 15.99 5.04 -14.21
CA ARG A 38 16.69 4.55 -15.42
C ARG A 38 18.20 4.76 -15.35
N GLU A 39 18.63 5.88 -14.79
CA GLU A 39 20.04 6.20 -14.61
C GLU A 39 20.75 5.27 -13.62
N HIS A 40 20.17 5.06 -12.44
CA HIS A 40 20.84 4.33 -11.36
C HIS A 40 20.54 2.84 -11.29
N LEU A 41 19.43 2.38 -11.88
CA LEU A 41 19.03 0.97 -11.81
C LEU A 41 20.09 0.00 -12.38
N PRO A 42 20.83 0.31 -13.46
CA PRO A 42 21.91 -0.55 -13.93
C PRO A 42 23.05 -0.69 -12.92
N ALA A 43 23.46 0.40 -12.27
CA ALA A 43 24.51 0.38 -11.25
C ALA A 43 24.06 -0.39 -10.00
N LEU A 44 22.81 -0.16 -9.56
CA LEU A 44 22.18 -0.89 -8.47
C LEU A 44 22.13 -2.40 -8.76
N LYS A 45 21.67 -2.81 -9.94
CA LYS A 45 21.65 -4.24 -10.34
C LYS A 45 23.03 -4.87 -10.26
N ARG A 46 24.07 -4.19 -10.77
CA ARG A 46 25.45 -4.69 -10.67
C ARG A 46 25.92 -4.79 -9.21
N ALA A 47 25.57 -3.82 -8.37
CA ALA A 47 25.90 -3.87 -6.94
C ALA A 47 25.22 -5.04 -6.22
N VAL A 48 23.94 -5.29 -6.53
CA VAL A 48 23.19 -6.44 -6.02
C VAL A 48 23.84 -7.75 -6.44
N THR A 49 24.18 -7.92 -7.73
CA THR A 49 24.85 -9.14 -8.20
C THR A 49 26.19 -9.37 -7.49
N ARG A 50 26.99 -8.32 -7.29
CA ARG A 50 28.25 -8.44 -6.54
C ARG A 50 28.00 -8.82 -5.09
N ALA A 51 27.05 -8.18 -4.42
CA ALA A 51 26.72 -8.47 -3.03
C ALA A 51 26.21 -9.92 -2.87
N ALA A 52 25.38 -10.39 -3.79
CA ALA A 52 24.90 -11.77 -3.82
C ALA A 52 26.04 -12.77 -3.99
N ALA A 53 26.95 -12.54 -4.94
CA ALA A 53 28.11 -13.41 -5.14
C ALA A 53 28.99 -13.49 -3.87
N ARG A 54 29.26 -12.36 -3.21
CA ARG A 54 30.02 -12.33 -1.95
C ARG A 54 29.30 -13.01 -0.79
N HIS A 55 27.98 -12.87 -0.75
CA HIS A 55 27.16 -13.59 0.22
C HIS A 55 27.25 -15.10 0.02
N ASP A 56 27.17 -15.57 -1.23
CA ASP A 56 27.23 -17.00 -1.54
C ASP A 56 28.64 -17.58 -1.28
N GLU A 57 29.70 -16.84 -1.59
CA GLU A 57 31.08 -17.16 -1.19
C GLU A 57 31.20 -17.29 0.33
N LEU A 58 30.67 -16.32 1.09
CA LEU A 58 30.71 -16.34 2.55
C LEU A 58 29.90 -17.49 3.14
N LYS A 59 28.75 -17.79 2.54
CA LYS A 59 27.91 -18.93 2.93
C LYS A 59 28.66 -20.24 2.69
N ALA A 60 29.29 -20.43 1.53
CA ALA A 60 30.07 -21.63 1.24
C ALA A 60 31.19 -21.84 2.27
N LEU A 61 31.90 -20.79 2.67
CA LEU A 61 32.92 -20.88 3.73
C LEU A 61 32.36 -21.31 5.10
N ILE A 62 31.14 -20.88 5.44
CA ILE A 62 30.48 -21.28 6.69
C ILE A 62 29.99 -22.74 6.60
N ASP A 63 29.49 -23.15 5.43
CA ASP A 63 29.02 -24.51 5.16
C ASP A 63 30.19 -25.52 5.15
N ASP A 64 31.38 -25.10 4.68
CA ASP A 64 32.61 -25.92 4.65
C ASP A 64 33.27 -26.09 6.03
N ALA A 65 32.99 -25.19 6.99
CA ALA A 65 33.60 -25.19 8.32
C ALA A 65 32.57 -25.15 9.47
N PRO A 66 31.68 -26.17 9.57
CA PRO A 66 30.62 -26.20 10.57
C PRO A 66 31.13 -26.32 12.02
N ASP A 67 32.32 -26.89 12.21
CA ASP A 67 32.99 -27.07 13.48
C ASP A 67 33.38 -25.74 14.16
N LEU A 68 33.64 -24.70 13.38
CA LEU A 68 33.93 -23.35 13.88
C LEU A 68 32.71 -22.67 14.53
N PHE A 69 31.50 -23.20 14.32
CA PHE A 69 30.24 -22.64 14.79
C PHE A 69 29.49 -23.57 15.76
N VAL A 70 30.21 -24.38 16.55
CA VAL A 70 29.60 -25.23 17.58
C VAL A 70 29.21 -24.40 18.81
N LYS A 71 30.12 -23.55 19.31
CA LYS A 71 29.89 -22.69 20.47
C LYS A 71 30.86 -21.50 20.47
N PRO A 72 30.41 -20.25 20.21
CA PRO A 72 29.02 -19.84 19.94
C PRO A 72 28.53 -20.25 18.54
N ARG A 73 27.25 -20.58 18.42
CA ARG A 73 26.64 -20.98 17.13
C ARG A 73 26.57 -19.86 16.10
N THR A 74 26.68 -18.62 16.55
CA THR A 74 26.72 -17.43 15.69
C THR A 74 27.72 -16.43 16.23
N ILE A 75 28.48 -15.78 15.36
CA ILE A 75 29.49 -14.78 15.68
C ILE A 75 29.20 -13.52 14.83
N ILE A 76 29.54 -12.33 15.33
CA ILE A 76 29.41 -11.08 14.57
C ILE A 76 30.80 -10.63 14.13
N PHE A 77 31.01 -10.51 12.82
CA PHE A 77 32.21 -9.93 12.23
C PHE A 77 31.84 -8.73 11.38
N HIS A 78 32.50 -7.58 11.61
CA HIS A 78 32.26 -6.35 10.85
C HIS A 78 30.79 -5.93 10.76
N GLY A 79 30.01 -6.18 11.82
CA GLY A 79 28.57 -5.90 11.86
C GLY A 79 27.68 -6.96 11.17
N VAL A 80 28.26 -8.01 10.59
CA VAL A 80 27.51 -9.12 9.97
C VAL A 80 27.48 -10.31 10.92
N LYS A 81 26.28 -10.76 11.28
CA LYS A 81 26.07 -11.96 12.10
C LYS A 81 26.12 -13.21 11.21
N LEU A 82 27.01 -14.12 11.51
CA LEU A 82 27.33 -15.32 10.73
C LEU A 82 27.25 -16.57 11.60
N GLY A 83 26.91 -17.71 11.00
CA GLY A 83 26.80 -19.01 11.67
C GLY A 83 25.42 -19.63 11.58
N TYR A 84 25.14 -20.61 12.44
CA TYR A 84 23.95 -21.46 12.34
C TYR A 84 22.87 -21.05 13.34
N GLN A 85 21.74 -20.62 12.81
CA GLN A 85 20.51 -20.46 13.58
C GLN A 85 19.57 -21.65 13.31
N LYS A 86 18.82 -22.07 14.34
CA LYS A 86 17.74 -23.05 14.15
C LYS A 86 16.71 -22.43 13.21
N GLY A 87 16.41 -23.09 12.09
CA GLY A 87 15.41 -22.64 11.14
C GLY A 87 14.09 -22.39 11.86
N LYS A 88 13.53 -21.20 11.68
CA LYS A 88 12.13 -20.95 12.07
C LYS A 88 11.32 -21.79 11.10
N GLY A 89 10.85 -22.96 11.53
CA GLY A 89 10.05 -23.84 10.67
C GLY A 89 8.96 -23.03 9.99
N GLY A 90 8.99 -22.99 8.66
CA GLY A 90 7.94 -22.36 7.88
C GLY A 90 6.81 -23.37 7.70
N ILE A 91 5.57 -22.95 7.95
CA ILE A 91 4.40 -23.73 7.58
C ILE A 91 4.07 -23.29 6.15
N ALA A 92 4.35 -24.15 5.18
CA ALA A 92 3.89 -23.96 3.81
C ALA A 92 2.57 -24.70 3.61
N PHE A 93 1.65 -24.07 2.91
CA PHE A 93 0.37 -24.66 2.52
C PHE A 93 0.15 -24.37 1.04
N ASP A 94 -0.11 -25.41 0.25
CA ASP A 94 -0.32 -25.29 -1.19
C ASP A 94 -1.69 -24.69 -1.52
N ASP A 95 -2.71 -24.95 -0.68
CA ASP A 95 -4.05 -24.40 -0.81
C ASP A 95 -4.60 -23.97 0.56
N ALA A 96 -4.67 -22.65 0.76
CA ALA A 96 -5.22 -22.04 1.98
C ALA A 96 -6.69 -22.44 2.21
N THR A 97 -7.49 -22.65 1.16
CA THR A 97 -8.91 -23.00 1.27
C THR A 97 -9.09 -24.42 1.78
N GLN A 98 -8.30 -25.36 1.24
CA GLN A 98 -8.29 -26.75 1.71
C GLN A 98 -7.81 -26.83 3.16
N VAL A 99 -6.79 -26.06 3.53
CA VAL A 99 -6.28 -26.00 4.91
C VAL A 99 -7.35 -25.47 5.87
N VAL A 100 -8.07 -24.39 5.52
CA VAL A 100 -9.20 -23.87 6.32
C VAL A 100 -10.29 -24.94 6.49
N LYS A 101 -10.63 -25.69 5.44
CA LYS A 101 -11.62 -26.78 5.50
C LYS A 101 -11.17 -27.93 6.41
N LEU A 102 -9.89 -28.30 6.35
CA LEU A 102 -9.32 -29.35 7.20
C LEU A 102 -9.18 -28.90 8.65
N ILE A 103 -8.82 -27.64 8.90
CA ILE A 103 -8.83 -27.05 10.24
C ILE A 103 -10.24 -27.17 10.85
N ARG A 104 -11.28 -26.77 10.11
CA ARG A 104 -12.68 -26.91 10.58
C ARG A 104 -13.10 -28.36 10.82
N ARG A 105 -12.53 -29.33 10.09
CA ARG A 105 -12.90 -30.75 10.20
C ARG A 105 -12.16 -31.49 11.32
N HIS A 106 -10.86 -31.23 11.48
CA HIS A 106 -9.98 -31.99 12.37
C HIS A 106 -9.65 -31.24 13.66
N LEU A 107 -9.73 -29.92 13.65
CA LEU A 107 -9.41 -29.04 14.78
C LEU A 107 -10.53 -28.02 14.99
N PRO A 108 -11.80 -28.46 15.14
CA PRO A 108 -12.93 -27.53 15.27
C PRO A 108 -12.78 -26.62 16.50
N GLU A 109 -12.19 -27.12 17.59
CA GLU A 109 -11.97 -26.38 18.83
C GLU A 109 -10.90 -25.27 18.71
N GLN A 110 -10.04 -25.33 17.69
CA GLN A 110 -8.99 -24.34 17.43
C GLN A 110 -9.22 -23.55 16.14
N ALA A 111 -10.35 -23.77 15.47
CA ALA A 111 -10.63 -23.16 14.18
C ALA A 111 -10.64 -21.63 14.24
N ASP A 112 -11.17 -21.06 15.32
CA ASP A 112 -11.23 -19.60 15.51
C ASP A 112 -9.85 -18.97 15.78
N VAL A 113 -8.88 -19.76 16.25
CA VAL A 113 -7.49 -19.32 16.48
C VAL A 113 -6.64 -19.50 15.22
N LEU A 114 -6.88 -20.58 14.46
CA LEU A 114 -6.09 -20.96 13.30
C LEU A 114 -6.58 -20.32 11.99
N ILE A 115 -7.81 -19.79 11.97
CA ILE A 115 -8.40 -19.11 10.79
C ILE A 115 -8.50 -17.62 11.10
N ALA A 116 -7.72 -16.81 10.39
CA ALA A 116 -7.83 -15.36 10.47
C ALA A 116 -9.10 -14.89 9.75
N VAL A 117 -10.12 -14.46 10.51
CA VAL A 117 -11.33 -13.83 9.98
C VAL A 117 -11.13 -12.32 9.99
N LYS A 118 -11.21 -11.69 8.81
CA LYS A 118 -11.18 -10.23 8.68
C LYS A 118 -12.61 -9.72 8.57
N GLU A 119 -13.15 -9.23 9.68
CA GLU A 119 -14.44 -8.54 9.71
C GLU A 119 -14.24 -7.09 9.26
N ALA A 120 -14.83 -6.74 8.13
CA ALA A 120 -14.84 -5.37 7.61
C ALA A 120 -16.29 -4.94 7.38
N PRO A 121 -16.68 -3.71 7.79
CA PRO A 121 -18.02 -3.21 7.55
C PRO A 121 -18.30 -3.12 6.05
N ALA A 122 -19.35 -3.79 5.61
CA ALA A 122 -19.79 -3.80 4.22
C ALA A 122 -20.50 -2.48 3.91
N LYS A 123 -19.75 -1.45 3.51
CA LYS A 123 -20.28 -0.10 3.23
C LYS A 123 -21.48 -0.12 2.26
N ASP A 124 -21.45 -1.00 1.26
CA ASP A 124 -22.55 -1.13 0.29
C ASP A 124 -23.83 -1.72 0.91
N ALA A 125 -23.68 -2.67 1.84
CA ALA A 125 -24.83 -3.22 2.58
C ALA A 125 -25.33 -2.25 3.66
N LEU A 126 -24.42 -1.47 4.27
CA LEU A 126 -24.76 -0.40 5.20
C LEU A 126 -25.58 0.69 4.49
N ALA A 127 -25.24 1.04 3.24
CA ALA A 127 -25.99 2.02 2.46
C ALA A 127 -27.46 1.62 2.16
N GLN A 128 -27.81 0.33 2.31
CA GLN A 128 -29.18 -0.17 2.12
C GLN A 128 -30.02 -0.16 3.41
N LEU A 129 -29.40 0.12 4.56
CA LEU A 129 -30.10 0.17 5.84
C LEU A 129 -30.84 1.49 6.02
N SER A 130 -31.93 1.47 6.79
CA SER A 130 -32.67 2.67 7.14
C SER A 130 -31.80 3.63 7.96
N ALA A 131 -32.05 4.95 7.87
CA ALA A 131 -31.33 5.94 8.67
C ALA A 131 -31.44 5.68 10.19
N ALA A 132 -32.54 5.06 10.64
CA ALA A 132 -32.73 4.65 12.02
C ALA A 132 -31.78 3.51 12.43
N ASP A 133 -31.53 2.55 11.53
CA ASP A 133 -30.63 1.43 11.79
C ASP A 133 -29.16 1.84 11.63
N LEU A 134 -28.84 2.71 10.66
CA LEU A 134 -27.52 3.32 10.51
C LEU A 134 -27.12 4.11 11.76
N LYS A 135 -28.06 4.87 12.34
CA LYS A 135 -27.83 5.61 13.60
C LYS A 135 -27.62 4.67 14.80
N ARG A 136 -28.26 3.50 14.83
CA ARG A 136 -28.06 2.49 15.90
C ARG A 136 -26.67 1.84 15.86
N ILE A 137 -26.08 1.68 14.67
CA ILE A 137 -24.75 1.09 14.48
C ILE A 137 -23.60 2.12 14.45
N GLY A 138 -23.90 3.39 14.74
CA GLY A 138 -22.89 4.46 14.80
C GLY A 138 -22.48 5.03 13.44
N CYS A 139 -23.22 4.75 12.37
CA CYS A 139 -23.01 5.37 11.06
C CYS A 139 -23.81 6.68 10.97
N THR A 140 -23.12 7.78 10.67
CA THR A 140 -23.76 9.07 10.38
C THR A 140 -24.12 9.12 8.90
N VAL A 141 -25.41 9.26 8.59
CA VAL A 141 -25.85 9.57 7.23
C VAL A 141 -25.55 11.05 6.99
N ILE A 142 -24.58 11.33 6.14
CA ILE A 142 -24.34 12.69 5.63
C ILE A 142 -25.49 12.97 4.65
N GLU A 143 -26.28 14.00 4.93
CA GLU A 143 -27.54 14.30 4.21
C GLU A 143 -27.35 14.31 2.69
N THR A 144 -28.26 13.65 1.99
CA THR A 144 -28.37 13.64 0.52
C THR A 144 -29.09 14.91 0.04
N GLY A 145 -28.51 16.08 0.35
CA GLY A 145 -28.91 17.34 -0.27
C GLY A 145 -28.28 17.51 -1.66
N ASP A 146 -28.73 18.50 -2.41
CA ASP A 146 -28.07 18.90 -3.66
C ASP A 146 -26.61 19.29 -3.37
N ALA A 147 -25.67 18.55 -3.96
CA ALA A 147 -24.24 18.80 -3.80
C ALA A 147 -23.69 19.54 -5.02
N VAL A 148 -22.89 20.58 -4.80
CA VAL A 148 -22.14 21.25 -5.86
C VAL A 148 -21.09 20.28 -6.40
N VAL A 149 -21.18 19.96 -7.69
CA VAL A 149 -20.23 19.05 -8.36
C VAL A 149 -19.22 19.89 -9.15
N ILE A 150 -17.95 19.80 -8.77
CA ILE A 150 -16.83 20.36 -9.52
C ILE A 150 -15.93 19.17 -9.86
N LYS A 151 -16.08 18.65 -11.08
CA LYS A 151 -15.28 17.52 -11.58
C LYS A 151 -14.73 17.86 -12.97
N PRO A 152 -13.41 17.74 -13.17
CA PRO A 152 -12.81 17.82 -14.51
C PRO A 152 -13.30 16.65 -15.38
N THR A 153 -13.33 16.84 -16.69
CA THR A 153 -13.73 15.80 -17.66
C THR A 153 -12.57 14.96 -18.19
N ASP A 154 -11.33 15.40 -18.00
CA ASP A 154 -10.14 14.78 -18.59
C ASP A 154 -9.44 13.85 -17.61
N SER A 155 -9.21 12.59 -18.04
CA SER A 155 -9.05 11.41 -17.18
C SER A 155 -7.62 10.94 -16.88
N GLU A 156 -6.55 11.56 -17.39
CA GLU A 156 -5.24 10.89 -17.45
C GLU A 156 -4.28 11.17 -16.27
N VAL A 157 -4.49 12.21 -15.46
CA VAL A 157 -3.58 12.57 -14.34
C VAL A 157 -4.31 12.58 -12.98
N ASP A 158 -5.53 12.08 -12.97
CA ASP A 158 -6.57 12.48 -12.02
C ASP A 158 -6.31 12.09 -10.57
N LYS A 159 -5.96 10.85 -10.27
CA LYS A 159 -6.05 10.38 -8.87
C LYS A 159 -5.10 11.09 -7.90
N MET A 160 -3.90 11.46 -8.35
CA MET A 160 -2.91 12.11 -7.48
C MET A 160 -3.18 13.61 -7.36
N VAL A 161 -3.59 14.25 -8.47
CA VAL A 161 -4.04 15.64 -8.50
C VAL A 161 -5.29 15.81 -7.65
N ASP A 162 -6.26 14.91 -7.78
CA ASP A 162 -7.51 14.91 -7.02
C ASP A 162 -7.25 14.64 -5.53
N ALA A 163 -6.32 13.75 -5.18
CA ALA A 163 -5.93 13.52 -3.78
C ALA A 163 -5.30 14.78 -3.16
N LEU A 164 -4.38 15.44 -3.87
CA LEU A 164 -3.74 16.68 -3.39
C LEU A 164 -4.74 17.83 -3.25
N LEU A 165 -5.67 17.97 -4.21
CA LEU A 165 -6.72 18.99 -4.15
C LEU A 165 -7.70 18.70 -3.02
N LYS A 166 -8.09 17.44 -2.83
CA LYS A 166 -8.98 17.02 -1.74
C LYS A 166 -8.38 17.36 -0.38
N ASP A 167 -7.12 16.99 -0.15
CA ASP A 167 -6.41 17.30 1.10
C ASP A 167 -6.34 18.82 1.34
N ALA A 168 -6.11 19.62 0.30
CA ALA A 168 -6.08 21.08 0.43
C ALA A 168 -7.46 21.69 0.74
N THR A 169 -8.53 21.17 0.12
CA THR A 169 -9.89 21.69 0.35
C THR A 169 -10.54 21.19 1.65
N GLU A 170 -10.13 20.03 2.15
CA GLU A 170 -10.60 19.47 3.43
C GLU A 170 -9.79 20.00 4.64
N ALA A 171 -8.55 20.47 4.43
CA ALA A 171 -7.73 21.07 5.50
C ALA A 171 -8.20 22.47 5.95
N ASP A 172 -9.04 23.14 5.16
CA ASP A 172 -9.56 24.49 5.41
C ASP A 172 -11.05 24.51 5.83
N ALA A 173 -11.63 23.36 6.22
CA ALA A 173 -13.01 23.22 6.71
C ALA A 173 -13.07 22.71 8.17
#